data_AF-A0A520JCV1-F1
#
_entry.id   AF-A0A520JCV1-F1
#
_cell.length_a   1.000
_cell.length_b   1.000
_cell.length_c   1.000
_cell.angle_alpha   90.00
_cell.angle_beta   90.00
_cell.angle_gamma   90.00
#
_symmetry.space_group_name_H-M   'P 1'
#
loop_
_entity.id
_entity.type
_entity.pdbx_description
1 polymer ?
#
loop_
_entity_poly.entity_id
_entity_poly.type
_entity_poly.pdbx_seq_one_letter_code
_entity_poly.pdbx_strand_id
1 'polypeptide(L)'
;MTLLSDTTPPLAQANSLRQQPDDNGHFGQFGGRYVAETLMPLVLELDQAYRAAKADPAFQAQFDDLLEHYVGRPSPLYYAERLTETLRESAPEGKGAQIWFKRDELNHTGAHKINNCIGQILLAMRMGKTRIIAETGAGQHGVATATVCARFGLPCVIYMGAKDIARQAPNVFRMKLLGAEVRPVTSGSHSLKDAMNEGMRDWVANVHDTFYIIGTAAGPHPYPELVRDFQSVIGKEARAQMLSRIDRLPDLLVAAIGGGSNAIGLVHPFLDDADVKMLGVEAAGRGLDKEHAASLAGGAPGILHGNKTYLLQDEDGQ
;
A
#
# COMPACT_ATOMS: atom_id res chain seq x y z
N MET A 1 -25.03 -20.97 1.85
CA MET A 1 -23.57 -21.10 1.89
C MET A 1 -23.19 -21.96 0.70
N THR A 2 -23.05 -21.32 -0.47
CA THR A 2 -22.81 -22.01 -1.73
C THR A 2 -21.33 -21.79 -2.05
N LEU A 3 -20.53 -22.85 -1.89
CA LEU A 3 -19.14 -22.87 -2.28
C LEU A 3 -19.09 -22.84 -3.81
N LEU A 4 -18.75 -21.69 -4.38
CA LEU A 4 -18.39 -21.59 -5.79
C LEU A 4 -17.08 -22.35 -5.98
N SER A 5 -17.09 -23.37 -6.84
CA SER A 5 -15.91 -24.15 -7.19
C SER A 5 -14.95 -23.29 -7.99
N ASP A 6 -13.87 -22.88 -7.33
CA ASP A 6 -12.75 -22.16 -7.91
C ASP A 6 -12.02 -23.05 -8.92
N THR A 7 -12.10 -22.69 -10.21
CA THR A 7 -11.42 -23.40 -11.32
C THR A 7 -10.17 -22.63 -11.76
N THR A 8 -9.48 -22.01 -10.81
CA THR A 8 -8.16 -21.43 -11.06
C THR A 8 -7.14 -22.57 -11.23
N PRO A 9 -6.40 -22.65 -12.36
CA PRO A 9 -5.35 -23.65 -12.51
C PRO A 9 -4.32 -23.50 -11.38
N PRO A 10 -3.79 -24.61 -10.83
CA PRO A 10 -2.83 -24.54 -9.75
C PRO A 10 -1.62 -23.72 -10.23
N LEU A 11 -1.36 -22.61 -9.53
CA LEU A 11 -0.09 -21.92 -9.62
C LEU A 11 1.00 -22.98 -9.46
N ALA A 12 1.94 -23.08 -10.42
CA ALA A 12 3.13 -23.88 -10.24
C ALA A 12 3.68 -23.57 -8.85
N GLN A 13 3.72 -24.57 -7.97
CA GLN A 13 3.86 -24.36 -6.53
C GLN A 13 5.23 -23.73 -6.28
N ALA A 14 5.26 -22.40 -6.13
CA ALA A 14 6.49 -21.69 -5.83
C ALA A 14 7.01 -22.20 -4.50
N ASN A 15 8.32 -22.48 -4.42
CA ASN A 15 8.95 -22.93 -3.17
C ASN A 15 8.82 -21.88 -2.04
N SER A 16 8.55 -20.62 -2.39
CA SER A 16 8.12 -19.60 -1.44
C SER A 16 7.25 -18.57 -2.16
N LEU A 17 6.18 -18.10 -1.53
CA LEU A 17 5.31 -17.05 -2.07
C LEU A 17 5.95 -15.66 -1.95
N ARG A 18 7.03 -15.53 -1.17
CA ARG A 18 7.79 -14.29 -0.94
C ARG A 18 8.74 -13.92 -2.08
N GLN A 19 8.92 -14.80 -3.06
CA GLN A 19 9.82 -14.60 -4.20
C GLN A 19 9.13 -13.99 -5.43
N GLN A 20 7.81 -13.80 -5.39
CA GLN A 20 7.08 -13.11 -6.45
C GLN A 20 7.35 -11.59 -6.43
N PRO A 21 7.11 -10.83 -7.52
CA PRO A 21 6.62 -11.27 -8.83
C PRO A 21 7.69 -11.97 -9.68
N ASP A 22 7.30 -12.45 -10.87
CA ASP A 22 8.25 -12.82 -11.92
C ASP A 22 8.97 -11.60 -12.53
N ASP A 23 9.94 -11.84 -13.43
CA ASP A 23 10.74 -10.80 -14.09
C ASP A 23 9.90 -9.81 -14.94
N ASN A 24 8.67 -10.20 -15.29
CA ASN A 24 7.73 -9.34 -16.03
C ASN A 24 6.77 -8.60 -15.09
N GLY A 25 6.92 -8.77 -13.78
CA GLY A 25 6.10 -8.11 -12.77
C GLY A 25 4.77 -8.79 -12.49
N HIS A 26 4.62 -10.08 -12.82
CA HIS A 26 3.39 -10.83 -12.57
C HIS A 26 3.43 -11.65 -11.28
N PHE A 27 2.34 -11.58 -10.53
CA PHE A 27 1.99 -12.47 -9.42
C PHE A 27 0.97 -13.48 -9.94
N GLY A 28 1.46 -14.57 -10.55
CA GLY A 28 0.61 -15.46 -11.34
C GLY A 28 0.03 -14.72 -12.54
N GLN A 29 -1.30 -14.53 -12.58
CA GLN A 29 -1.97 -13.81 -13.66
C GLN A 29 -2.20 -12.31 -13.40
N PHE A 30 -1.80 -11.79 -12.23
CA PHE A 30 -2.04 -10.40 -11.80
C PHE A 30 -0.73 -9.58 -11.85
N GLY A 31 -0.81 -8.26 -11.81
CA GLY A 31 0.36 -7.37 -11.89
C GLY A 31 0.65 -6.91 -13.32
N GLY A 32 1.92 -7.01 -13.74
CA GLY A 32 2.38 -6.61 -15.07
C GLY A 32 2.59 -5.11 -15.26
N ARG A 33 2.81 -4.70 -16.52
CA ARG A 33 3.09 -3.32 -16.94
C ARG A 33 2.13 -2.89 -18.06
N TYR A 34 0.90 -2.56 -17.71
CA TYR A 34 -0.16 -2.17 -18.65
C TYR A 34 -0.24 -0.65 -18.80
N VAL A 35 0.88 -0.01 -19.17
CA VAL A 35 0.97 1.44 -19.34
C VAL A 35 1.15 1.83 -20.81
N ALA A 36 0.90 3.09 -21.14
CA ALA A 36 1.24 3.62 -22.45
C ALA A 36 2.74 3.49 -22.71
N GLU A 37 3.13 3.27 -23.98
CA GLU A 37 4.53 3.12 -24.40
C GLU A 37 5.41 4.28 -23.92
N THR A 38 4.86 5.50 -23.88
CA THR A 38 5.55 6.70 -23.39
C THR A 38 5.97 6.63 -21.91
N LEU A 39 5.32 5.80 -21.09
CA LEU A 39 5.70 5.56 -19.70
C LEU A 39 6.66 4.38 -19.52
N MET A 40 6.80 3.51 -20.52
CA MET A 40 7.60 2.29 -20.37
C MET A 40 9.06 2.57 -20.00
N PRO A 41 9.76 3.55 -20.64
CA PRO A 41 11.13 3.87 -20.25
C PRO A 41 11.27 4.29 -18.79
N LEU A 42 10.33 5.08 -18.26
CA LEU A 42 10.34 5.51 -16.86
C LEU A 42 10.12 4.36 -15.89
N VAL A 43 9.18 3.48 -16.22
CA VAL A 43 8.87 2.31 -15.38
C VAL A 43 10.06 1.35 -15.34
N LEU A 44 10.77 1.18 -16.45
CA LEU A 44 12.01 0.41 -16.53
C LEU A 44 13.17 1.08 -15.79
N GLU A 45 13.33 2.40 -15.91
CA GLU A 45 14.32 3.17 -15.16
C GLU A 45 14.10 3.05 -13.64
N LEU A 46 12.83 3.14 -13.20
CA LEU A 46 12.45 2.93 -11.81
C LEU A 46 12.77 1.52 -11.33
N ASP A 47 12.48 0.49 -12.13
CA ASP A 47 12.81 -0.90 -11.78
C ASP A 47 14.31 -1.07 -11.63
N GLN A 48 15.11 -0.58 -12.57
CA GLN A 48 16.58 -0.61 -12.47
C GLN A 48 17.10 0.09 -11.22
N ALA A 49 16.60 1.30 -10.94
CA ALA A 49 16.97 2.06 -9.74
C ALA A 49 16.58 1.33 -8.45
N TYR A 50 15.40 0.69 -8.45
CA TYR A 50 14.90 -0.10 -7.33
C TYR A 50 15.75 -1.36 -7.10
N ARG A 51 16.07 -2.13 -8.15
CA ARG A 51 16.96 -3.30 -8.05
C ARG A 51 18.34 -2.90 -7.52
N ALA A 52 18.90 -1.80 -8.02
CA ALA A 52 20.18 -1.28 -7.55
C ALA A 52 20.12 -0.85 -6.07
N ALA A 53 19.05 -0.17 -5.65
CA ALA A 53 18.84 0.22 -4.26
C ALA A 53 18.68 -0.99 -3.32
N LYS A 54 17.94 -2.02 -3.74
CA LYS A 54 17.73 -3.27 -2.97
C LYS A 54 19.04 -4.04 -2.75
N ALA A 55 19.99 -3.93 -3.68
CA ALA A 55 21.31 -4.56 -3.58
C ALA A 55 22.35 -3.71 -2.83
N ASP A 56 22.02 -2.45 -2.49
CA ASP A 56 22.95 -1.48 -1.91
C ASP A 56 22.77 -1.37 -0.38
N PRO A 57 23.73 -1.85 0.44
CA PRO A 57 23.65 -1.75 1.89
C PRO A 57 23.55 -0.30 2.40
N ALA A 58 24.10 0.68 1.67
CA ALA A 58 24.03 2.08 2.06
C ALA A 58 22.60 2.64 1.94
N PHE A 59 21.86 2.22 0.91
CA PHE A 59 20.44 2.56 0.78
C PHE A 59 19.63 1.97 1.93
N GLN A 60 19.86 0.68 2.25
CA GLN A 60 19.17 0.02 3.36
C GLN A 60 19.49 0.68 4.70
N ALA A 61 20.76 1.00 4.96
CA ALA A 61 21.17 1.70 6.18
C ALA A 61 20.50 3.08 6.32
N GLN A 62 20.43 3.86 5.23
CA GLN A 62 19.76 5.15 5.22
C GLN A 62 18.24 5.02 5.42
N PHE A 63 17.62 4.01 4.80
CA PHE A 63 16.20 3.72 4.97
C PHE A 63 15.89 3.35 6.43
N ASP A 64 16.68 2.45 7.03
CA ASP A 64 16.49 1.99 8.40
C ASP A 64 16.74 3.13 9.42
N ASP A 65 17.75 3.97 9.21
CA ASP A 65 18.01 5.18 10.02
C ASP A 65 16.79 6.11 10.04
N LEU A 66 16.18 6.37 8.88
CA LEU A 66 14.98 7.19 8.79
C LEU A 66 13.77 6.52 9.41
N LEU A 67 13.62 5.20 9.27
CA LEU A 67 12.56 4.48 9.95
C LEU A 67 12.69 4.57 11.47
N GLU A 68 13.89 4.40 12.01
CA GLU A 68 14.12 4.46 13.45
C GLU A 68 13.97 5.89 13.99
N HIS A 69 14.73 6.84 13.44
CA HIS A 69 14.92 8.14 14.06
C HIS A 69 13.97 9.24 13.55
N TYR A 70 13.39 9.08 12.35
CA TYR A 70 12.43 10.05 11.81
C TYR A 70 10.98 9.54 11.89
N VAL A 71 10.75 8.26 11.59
CA VAL A 71 9.40 7.67 11.66
C VAL A 71 9.04 7.24 13.08
N GLY A 72 10.01 6.77 13.88
CA GLY A 72 9.79 6.28 15.24
C GLY A 72 9.51 4.78 15.30
N ARG A 73 10.08 3.99 14.39
CA ARG A 73 9.98 2.53 14.39
C ARG A 73 10.96 1.91 15.41
N PRO A 74 10.71 0.69 15.91
CA PRO A 74 9.57 -0.19 15.62
C PRO A 74 8.26 0.29 16.26
N SER A 75 7.15 0.17 15.53
CA SER A 75 5.84 0.45 16.12
C SER A 75 5.49 -0.65 17.15
N PRO A 76 4.87 -0.35 18.30
CA PRO A 76 4.56 -1.36 19.30
C PRO A 76 3.60 -2.45 18.82
N LEU A 77 3.67 -3.62 19.46
CA LEU A 77 2.63 -4.66 19.41
C LEU A 77 1.90 -4.71 20.76
N TYR A 78 0.65 -4.25 20.76
CA TYR A 78 -0.13 -4.04 21.97
C TYR A 78 -1.17 -5.14 22.16
N TYR A 79 -1.22 -5.74 23.35
CA TYR A 79 -2.26 -6.69 23.71
C TYR A 79 -3.52 -5.92 24.08
N ALA A 80 -4.65 -6.18 23.40
CA ALA A 80 -5.90 -5.47 23.64
C ALA A 80 -6.75 -6.24 24.66
N GLU A 81 -6.50 -6.02 25.96
CA GLU A 81 -7.10 -6.77 27.06
C GLU A 81 -8.63 -6.72 27.01
N ARG A 82 -9.19 -5.50 26.99
CA ARG A 82 -10.65 -5.30 27.04
C ARG A 82 -11.38 -5.89 25.83
N LEU A 83 -10.79 -5.76 24.63
CA LEU A 83 -11.40 -6.34 23.43
C LEU A 83 -11.33 -7.87 23.46
N THR A 84 -10.24 -8.41 23.97
CA THR A 84 -10.07 -9.85 24.18
C THR A 84 -11.10 -10.39 25.17
N GLU A 85 -11.33 -9.70 26.29
CA GLU A 85 -12.36 -10.04 27.28
C GLU A 85 -13.75 -10.05 26.63
N THR A 86 -14.14 -8.96 25.96
CA THR A 86 -15.46 -8.85 25.29
C THR A 86 -15.68 -9.95 24.25
N LEU A 87 -14.66 -10.30 23.45
CA LEU A 87 -14.80 -11.38 22.46
C LEU A 87 -14.91 -12.76 23.11
N ARG A 88 -14.33 -12.95 24.30
CA ARG A 88 -14.42 -14.21 25.04
C ARG A 88 -15.75 -14.38 25.76
N GLU A 89 -16.42 -13.31 26.17
CA GLU A 89 -17.75 -13.36 26.81
C GLU A 89 -18.81 -14.06 25.95
N SER A 90 -18.71 -13.94 24.62
CA SER A 90 -19.63 -14.55 23.66
C SER A 90 -19.09 -15.82 23.00
N ALA A 91 -17.87 -16.24 23.37
CA ALA A 91 -17.23 -17.40 22.79
C ALA A 91 -17.66 -18.70 23.50
N PRO A 92 -17.75 -19.84 22.79
CA PRO A 92 -17.91 -21.14 23.43
C PRO A 92 -16.79 -21.42 24.46
N GLU A 93 -17.07 -22.28 25.44
CA GLU A 93 -16.08 -22.68 26.44
C GLU A 93 -14.79 -23.20 25.77
N GLY A 94 -13.63 -22.71 26.24
CA GLY A 94 -12.33 -23.04 25.64
C GLY A 94 -12.06 -22.38 24.27
N LYS A 95 -12.90 -21.44 23.82
CA LYS A 95 -12.72 -20.63 22.60
C LYS A 95 -12.56 -19.15 22.94
N GLY A 96 -12.20 -18.35 21.94
CA GLY A 96 -12.11 -16.89 22.02
C GLY A 96 -10.71 -16.37 21.69
N ALA A 97 -10.65 -15.43 20.75
CA ALA A 97 -9.39 -14.90 20.22
C ALA A 97 -8.67 -14.02 21.25
N GLN A 98 -7.34 -14.07 21.23
CA GLN A 98 -6.49 -13.07 21.88
C GLN A 98 -6.17 -11.98 20.84
N ILE A 99 -6.48 -10.72 21.13
CA ILE A 99 -6.31 -9.64 20.16
C ILE A 99 -5.04 -8.83 20.42
N TRP A 100 -4.25 -8.65 19.35
CA TRP A 100 -3.04 -7.84 19.34
C TRP A 100 -3.11 -6.79 18.24
N PHE A 101 -2.78 -5.55 18.57
CA PHE A 101 -2.71 -4.46 17.62
C PHE A 101 -1.26 -4.13 17.27
N LYS A 102 -0.93 -4.21 15.98
CA LYS A 102 0.30 -3.65 15.42
C LYS A 102 0.09 -2.14 15.22
N ARG A 103 0.73 -1.33 16.08
CA ARG A 103 0.38 0.08 16.34
C ARG A 103 0.96 1.07 15.33
N ASP A 104 0.81 0.80 14.03
CA ASP A 104 1.34 1.65 12.96
C ASP A 104 0.63 3.02 12.83
N GLU A 105 -0.46 3.26 13.56
CA GLU A 105 -1.03 4.59 13.72
C GLU A 105 -0.18 5.52 14.61
N LEU A 106 0.80 4.98 15.34
CA LEU A 106 1.77 5.76 16.14
C LEU A 106 2.98 6.23 15.33
N ASN A 107 3.15 5.78 14.09
CA ASN A 107 4.22 6.25 13.22
C ASN A 107 4.13 7.76 13.03
N HIS A 108 5.24 8.44 12.77
CA HIS A 108 5.21 9.81 12.28
C HIS A 108 4.23 9.94 11.09
N THR A 109 3.44 11.02 11.08
CA THR A 109 2.26 11.26 10.19
C THR A 109 0.99 10.47 10.50
N GLY A 110 1.05 9.48 11.40
CA GLY A 110 -0.13 8.81 11.98
C GLY A 110 -0.64 7.60 11.20
N ALA A 111 0.16 7.02 10.29
CA ALA A 111 -0.21 5.83 9.52
C ALA A 111 1.00 5.06 8.98
N HIS A 112 0.75 3.86 8.45
CA HIS A 112 1.75 3.03 7.76
C HIS A 112 2.33 3.65 6.48
N LYS A 113 1.65 4.65 5.90
CA LYS A 113 2.03 5.20 4.57
C LYS A 113 3.41 5.84 4.54
N ILE A 114 3.90 6.34 5.68
CA ILE A 114 5.21 6.99 5.77
C ILE A 114 6.36 6.03 5.43
N ASN A 115 6.23 4.72 5.74
CA ASN A 115 7.25 3.72 5.42
C ASN A 115 7.53 3.70 3.90
N ASN A 116 6.45 3.64 3.11
CA ASN A 116 6.51 3.67 1.65
C ASN A 116 7.04 5.01 1.12
N CYS A 117 6.60 6.13 1.70
CA CYS A 117 7.03 7.46 1.26
C CYS A 117 8.53 7.68 1.48
N ILE A 118 9.09 7.19 2.60
CA ILE A 118 10.54 7.23 2.85
C ILE A 118 11.30 6.38 1.83
N GLY A 119 10.84 5.18 1.52
CA GLY A 119 11.51 4.34 0.52
C GLY A 119 11.51 4.98 -0.87
N GLN A 120 10.34 5.48 -1.30
CA GLN A 120 10.19 6.08 -2.63
C GLN A 120 10.87 7.45 -2.77
N ILE A 121 10.91 8.28 -1.73
CA ILE A 121 11.62 9.57 -1.82
C ILE A 121 13.14 9.36 -1.95
N LEU A 122 13.69 8.34 -1.29
CA LEU A 122 15.10 7.98 -1.44
C LEU A 122 15.39 7.47 -2.86
N LEU A 123 14.49 6.69 -3.46
CA LEU A 123 14.59 6.30 -4.86
C LEU A 123 14.55 7.51 -5.80
N ALA A 124 13.61 8.44 -5.58
CA ALA A 124 13.50 9.66 -6.36
C ALA A 124 14.79 10.48 -6.34
N MET A 125 15.39 10.66 -5.15
CA MET A 125 16.68 11.34 -4.98
C MET A 125 17.81 10.61 -5.69
N ARG A 126 17.86 9.27 -5.60
CA ARG A 126 18.89 8.45 -6.28
C ARG A 126 18.77 8.54 -7.80
N MET A 127 17.55 8.66 -8.31
CA MET A 127 17.26 8.87 -9.73
C MET A 127 17.45 10.33 -10.18
N GLY A 128 17.87 11.23 -9.28
CA GLY A 128 18.09 12.64 -9.60
C GLY A 128 16.81 13.42 -9.90
N LYS A 129 15.65 12.91 -9.49
CA LYS A 129 14.36 13.59 -9.72
C LYS A 129 14.21 14.76 -8.75
N THR A 130 13.77 15.90 -9.27
CA THR A 130 13.72 17.18 -8.55
C THR A 130 12.30 17.62 -8.23
N ARG A 131 11.28 16.86 -8.65
CA ARG A 131 9.87 17.15 -8.40
C ARG A 131 9.12 15.89 -8.03
N ILE A 132 8.22 15.98 -7.06
CA ILE A 132 7.40 14.86 -6.60
C ILE A 132 5.93 15.13 -6.88
N ILE A 133 5.26 14.12 -7.41
CA ILE A 133 3.80 14.07 -7.47
C ILE A 133 3.27 12.86 -6.70
N ALA A 134 2.04 12.97 -6.19
CA ALA A 134 1.30 11.85 -5.62
C ALA A 134 -0.22 12.08 -5.71
N GLU A 135 -0.99 11.02 -5.58
CA GLU A 135 -2.45 11.04 -5.46
C GLU A 135 -2.89 10.87 -4.00
N THR A 136 -4.10 11.30 -3.64
CA THR A 136 -4.66 10.95 -2.33
C THR A 136 -6.19 10.98 -2.31
N GLY A 137 -6.79 10.09 -1.53
CA GLY A 137 -8.23 10.05 -1.26
C GLY A 137 -8.51 10.58 0.16
N ALA A 138 -8.31 9.74 1.18
CA ALA A 138 -8.48 10.16 2.58
C ALA A 138 -7.48 11.23 3.07
N GLY A 139 -6.46 11.57 2.28
CA GLY A 139 -5.47 12.60 2.61
C GLY A 139 -4.19 12.06 3.25
N GLN A 140 -4.21 10.89 3.91
CA GLN A 140 -3.04 10.35 4.62
C GLN A 140 -1.82 10.10 3.71
N HIS A 141 -2.01 9.67 2.45
CA HIS A 141 -0.86 9.49 1.54
C HIS A 141 -0.23 10.82 1.15
N GLY A 142 -1.08 11.79 0.80
CA GLY A 142 -0.64 13.14 0.49
C GLY A 142 0.07 13.83 1.67
N VAL A 143 -0.39 13.63 2.91
CA VAL A 143 0.31 14.15 4.10
C VAL A 143 1.68 13.49 4.27
N ALA A 144 1.77 12.16 4.14
CA ALA A 144 3.05 11.45 4.24
C ALA A 144 4.03 11.86 3.12
N THR A 145 3.54 12.01 1.89
CA THR A 145 4.33 12.47 0.74
C THR A 145 4.81 13.90 0.94
N ALA A 146 3.93 14.83 1.31
CA ALA A 146 4.29 16.21 1.61
C ALA A 146 5.33 16.29 2.75
N THR A 147 5.22 15.42 3.76
CA THR A 147 6.15 15.36 4.89
C THR A 147 7.55 14.99 4.44
N VAL A 148 7.71 13.95 3.60
CA VAL A 148 9.03 13.55 3.12
C VAL A 148 9.58 14.57 2.11
N CYS A 149 8.74 15.17 1.28
CA CYS A 149 9.15 16.22 0.37
C CYS A 149 9.67 17.46 1.12
N ALA A 150 8.96 17.90 2.16
CA ALA A 150 9.39 18.99 3.02
C ALA A 150 10.73 18.70 3.70
N ARG A 151 10.94 17.46 4.19
CA ARG A 151 12.21 17.04 4.80
C ARG A 151 13.39 17.14 3.83
N PHE A 152 13.19 16.72 2.58
CA PHE A 152 14.26 16.64 1.58
C PHE A 152 14.32 17.86 0.66
N GLY A 153 13.49 18.88 0.89
CA GLY A 153 13.50 20.12 0.12
C GLY A 153 13.02 19.96 -1.33
N LEU A 154 12.12 19.01 -1.59
CA LEU A 154 11.59 18.74 -2.93
C LEU A 154 10.20 19.36 -3.14
N PRO A 155 9.94 20.05 -4.26
CA PRO A 155 8.60 20.46 -4.67
C PRO A 155 7.63 19.27 -4.72
N CYS A 156 6.44 19.45 -4.15
CA CYS A 156 5.43 18.40 -4.02
C CYS A 156 4.09 18.87 -4.56
N VAL A 157 3.51 18.11 -5.49
CA VAL A 157 2.14 18.31 -5.99
C VAL A 157 1.29 17.10 -5.66
N ILE A 158 0.19 17.32 -4.94
CA ILE A 158 -0.76 16.29 -4.55
C ILE A 158 -2.06 16.45 -5.32
N TYR A 159 -2.43 15.42 -6.09
CA TYR A 159 -3.73 15.30 -6.75
C TYR A 159 -4.76 14.71 -5.80
N MET A 160 -5.90 15.37 -5.66
CA MET A 160 -6.96 14.93 -4.74
C MET A 160 -8.33 15.21 -5.34
N GLY A 161 -9.23 14.21 -5.29
CA GLY A 161 -10.59 14.36 -5.77
C GLY A 161 -11.32 15.51 -5.09
N ALA A 162 -12.04 16.35 -5.83
CA ALA A 162 -12.69 17.53 -5.28
C ALA A 162 -13.71 17.19 -4.17
N LYS A 163 -14.38 16.03 -4.26
CA LYS A 163 -15.28 15.53 -3.20
C LYS A 163 -14.51 15.17 -1.92
N ASP A 164 -13.29 14.66 -2.07
CA ASP A 164 -12.44 14.27 -0.95
C ASP A 164 -11.79 15.48 -0.27
N ILE A 165 -11.42 16.52 -1.02
CA ILE A 165 -10.88 17.77 -0.46
C ILE A 165 -11.85 18.38 0.56
N ALA A 166 -13.14 18.46 0.23
CA ALA A 166 -14.14 19.01 1.13
C ALA A 166 -14.30 18.18 2.41
N ARG A 167 -14.29 16.84 2.28
CA ARG A 167 -14.44 15.91 3.41
C ARG A 167 -13.20 15.82 4.30
N GLN A 168 -12.02 16.04 3.72
CA GLN A 168 -10.72 15.82 4.36
C GLN A 168 -9.95 17.13 4.58
N ALA A 169 -10.68 18.23 4.82
CA ALA A 169 -10.12 19.56 5.03
C ALA A 169 -8.93 19.60 6.03
N PRO A 170 -8.93 18.87 7.16
CA PRO A 170 -7.78 18.83 8.06
C PRO A 170 -6.49 18.30 7.39
N ASN A 171 -6.60 17.27 6.56
CA ASN A 171 -5.44 16.72 5.84
C ASN A 171 -4.99 17.63 4.70
N VAL A 172 -5.93 18.28 4.00
CA VAL A 172 -5.61 19.30 2.98
C VAL A 172 -4.83 20.46 3.60
N PHE A 173 -5.24 20.93 4.77
CA PHE A 173 -4.55 21.98 5.50
C PHE A 173 -3.14 21.55 5.92
N ARG A 174 -2.96 20.33 6.44
CA ARG A 174 -1.64 19.77 6.77
C ARG A 174 -0.71 19.70 5.56
N MET A 175 -1.20 19.23 4.41
CA MET A 175 -0.40 19.19 3.17
C MET A 175 0.10 20.59 2.78
N LYS A 176 -0.76 21.60 2.87
CA LYS A 176 -0.39 23.00 2.58
C LYS A 176 0.61 23.57 3.59
N LEU A 177 0.46 23.27 4.87
CA LEU A 177 1.44 23.67 5.90
C LEU A 177 2.83 23.06 5.66
N LEU A 178 2.87 21.85 5.09
CA LEU A 178 4.11 21.18 4.67
C LEU A 178 4.66 21.71 3.33
N GLY A 179 4.03 22.73 2.74
CA GLY A 179 4.49 23.35 1.49
C GLY A 179 4.08 22.64 0.21
N ALA A 180 3.22 21.61 0.28
CA ALA A 180 2.74 20.93 -0.91
C ALA A 180 1.62 21.73 -1.61
N GLU A 181 1.65 21.73 -2.95
CA GLU A 181 0.54 22.17 -3.78
C GLU A 181 -0.54 21.08 -3.79
N VAL A 182 -1.79 21.41 -3.47
CA VAL A 182 -2.92 20.47 -3.55
C VAL A 182 -3.79 20.83 -4.74
N ARG A 183 -3.79 19.99 -5.78
CA ARG A 183 -4.56 20.17 -7.02
C ARG A 183 -5.88 19.41 -6.97
N PRO A 184 -7.04 20.12 -7.00
CA PRO A 184 -8.34 19.49 -7.03
C PRO A 184 -8.60 18.79 -8.37
N VAL A 185 -9.10 17.56 -8.32
CA VAL A 185 -9.52 16.81 -9.51
C VAL A 185 -11.04 16.81 -9.59
N THR A 186 -11.55 17.44 -10.65
CA THR A 186 -12.97 17.64 -10.95
C THR A 186 -13.44 16.84 -12.17
N SER A 187 -12.62 15.92 -12.67
CA SER A 187 -12.99 14.99 -13.74
C SER A 187 -13.62 13.73 -13.17
N GLY A 188 -14.49 13.10 -13.96
CA GLY A 188 -15.06 11.79 -13.64
C GLY A 188 -15.87 11.78 -12.33
N SER A 189 -15.54 10.84 -11.43
CA SER A 189 -16.26 10.68 -10.16
C SER A 189 -15.81 11.65 -9.06
N HIS A 190 -14.74 12.42 -9.30
CA HIS A 190 -14.06 13.33 -8.38
C HIS A 190 -13.50 12.59 -7.15
N SER A 191 -12.98 11.38 -7.36
CA SER A 191 -12.48 10.48 -6.32
C SER A 191 -11.00 10.14 -6.49
N LEU A 192 -10.49 9.22 -5.66
CA LEU A 192 -9.13 8.67 -5.76
C LEU A 192 -8.80 8.11 -7.16
N LYS A 193 -9.75 7.44 -7.83
CA LYS A 193 -9.55 6.92 -9.20
C LYS A 193 -9.15 8.04 -10.15
N ASP A 194 -9.89 9.15 -10.10
CA ASP A 194 -9.66 10.30 -10.97
C ASP A 194 -8.36 11.03 -10.60
N ALA A 195 -8.04 11.14 -9.32
CA ALA A 195 -6.78 11.70 -8.85
C ALA A 195 -5.57 10.93 -9.37
N MET A 196 -5.66 9.60 -9.41
CA MET A 196 -4.59 8.75 -9.94
C MET A 196 -4.42 8.92 -11.45
N ASN A 197 -5.53 9.07 -12.18
CA ASN A 197 -5.49 9.38 -13.62
C ASN A 197 -4.80 10.71 -13.92
N GLU A 198 -5.11 11.78 -13.17
CA GLU A 198 -4.45 13.08 -13.35
C GLU A 198 -2.97 13.03 -12.94
N GLY A 199 -2.62 12.29 -11.87
CA GLY A 199 -1.23 12.05 -11.50
C GLY A 199 -0.44 11.34 -12.59
N MET A 200 -1.01 10.30 -13.22
CA MET A 200 -0.37 9.62 -14.35
C MET A 200 -0.20 10.54 -15.56
N ARG A 201 -1.18 11.39 -15.86
CA ARG A 201 -1.06 12.37 -16.96
C ARG A 201 0.04 13.40 -16.71
N ASP A 202 0.13 13.92 -15.49
CA ASP A 202 1.23 14.82 -15.11
C ASP A 202 2.57 14.09 -15.26
N TRP A 203 2.65 12.84 -14.82
CA TRP A 203 3.89 12.07 -14.93
C TRP A 203 4.34 11.92 -16.39
N VAL A 204 3.42 11.59 -17.30
CA VAL A 204 3.69 11.52 -18.75
C VAL A 204 4.15 12.85 -19.33
N ALA A 205 3.63 13.97 -18.83
CA ALA A 205 4.00 15.29 -19.33
C ALA A 205 5.36 15.77 -18.79
N ASN A 206 5.78 15.28 -17.61
CA ASN A 206 6.95 15.77 -16.87
C ASN A 206 7.96 14.65 -16.55
N VAL A 207 8.15 13.70 -17.46
CA VAL A 207 8.96 12.48 -17.23
C VAL A 207 10.39 12.73 -16.77
N HIS A 208 11.00 13.83 -17.21
CA HIS A 208 12.42 14.08 -17.03
C HIS A 208 12.80 14.39 -15.57
N ASP A 209 12.02 15.24 -14.91
CA ASP A 209 12.33 15.79 -13.58
C ASP A 209 11.43 15.24 -12.46
N THR A 210 10.34 14.57 -12.82
CA THR A 210 9.28 14.19 -11.87
C THR A 210 9.32 12.70 -11.49
N PHE A 211 9.19 12.44 -10.19
CA PHE A 211 8.92 11.12 -9.64
C PHE A 211 7.48 11.03 -9.10
N TYR A 212 6.79 9.93 -9.38
CA TYR A 212 5.44 9.68 -8.88
C TYR A 212 5.48 8.74 -7.67
N ILE A 213 5.19 9.25 -6.48
CA ILE A 213 5.06 8.42 -5.28
C ILE A 213 3.66 7.81 -5.23
N ILE A 214 3.51 6.57 -5.70
CA ILE A 214 2.24 5.81 -5.61
C ILE A 214 1.98 5.35 -4.18
N GLY A 215 0.76 5.56 -3.68
CA GLY A 215 0.42 5.41 -2.26
C GLY A 215 0.05 4.01 -1.79
N THR A 216 -0.01 3.03 -2.67
CA THR A 216 -0.46 1.67 -2.35
C THR A 216 0.21 0.60 -3.21
N ALA A 217 0.09 -0.67 -2.81
CA ALA A 217 0.65 -1.82 -3.52
C ALA A 217 -0.18 -2.18 -4.76
N ALA A 218 -0.27 -1.23 -5.69
CA ALA A 218 -0.96 -1.34 -6.98
C ALA A 218 -0.17 -0.55 -8.03
N GLY A 219 -0.72 -0.41 -9.24
CA GLY A 219 -0.02 0.24 -10.34
C GLY A 219 0.92 -0.69 -11.08
N PRO A 220 1.59 -0.20 -12.15
CA PRO A 220 2.47 -1.02 -12.97
C PRO A 220 3.68 -1.49 -12.17
N HIS A 221 4.17 -2.69 -12.46
CA HIS A 221 5.45 -3.14 -11.92
C HIS A 221 6.57 -2.14 -12.29
N PRO A 222 7.38 -1.63 -11.33
CA PRO A 222 7.71 -2.26 -10.04
C PRO A 222 6.87 -1.83 -8.82
N TYR A 223 5.88 -0.94 -8.95
CA TYR A 223 5.18 -0.35 -7.78
C TYR A 223 4.59 -1.36 -6.79
N PRO A 224 3.89 -2.44 -7.20
CA PRO A 224 3.39 -3.43 -6.26
C PRO A 224 4.50 -4.10 -5.43
N GLU A 225 5.66 -4.40 -6.06
CA GLU A 225 6.79 -5.03 -5.38
C GLU A 225 7.49 -4.04 -4.43
N LEU A 226 7.81 -2.84 -4.91
CA LEU A 226 8.56 -1.86 -4.12
C LEU A 226 7.75 -1.37 -2.92
N VAL A 227 6.45 -1.12 -3.09
CA VAL A 227 5.57 -0.69 -1.99
C VAL A 227 5.45 -1.80 -0.95
N ARG A 228 5.32 -3.07 -1.38
CA ARG A 228 5.32 -4.21 -0.47
C ARG A 228 6.62 -4.29 0.32
N ASP A 229 7.77 -4.16 -0.34
CA ASP A 229 9.07 -4.33 0.31
C ASP A 229 9.30 -3.22 1.35
N PHE A 230 8.96 -1.97 1.04
CA PHE A 230 9.01 -0.87 2.02
C PHE A 230 8.00 -1.00 3.16
N GLN A 231 6.85 -1.64 2.92
CA GLN A 231 5.86 -1.91 3.97
C GLN A 231 6.12 -3.19 4.77
N SER A 232 6.99 -4.08 4.29
CA SER A 232 7.27 -5.38 4.93
C SER A 232 7.89 -5.26 6.31
N VAL A 233 8.38 -4.07 6.68
CA VAL A 233 8.82 -3.75 8.04
C VAL A 233 7.73 -4.00 9.08
N ILE A 234 6.44 -3.80 8.71
CA ILE A 234 5.29 -4.05 9.59
C ILE A 234 5.26 -5.51 10.04
N GLY A 235 5.27 -6.43 9.09
CA GLY A 235 5.24 -7.87 9.38
C GLY A 235 6.52 -8.38 10.03
N LYS A 236 7.69 -7.84 9.64
CA LYS A 236 8.99 -8.23 10.23
C LYS A 236 9.01 -7.93 11.73
N GLU A 237 8.60 -6.72 12.09
CA GLU A 237 8.47 -6.33 13.48
C GLU A 237 7.38 -7.11 14.20
N ALA A 238 6.19 -7.29 13.61
CA ALA A 238 5.10 -8.04 14.22
C ALA A 238 5.51 -9.49 14.53
N ARG A 239 6.24 -10.15 13.61
CA ARG A 239 6.77 -11.51 13.79
C ARG A 239 7.75 -11.56 14.97
N ALA A 240 8.73 -10.66 14.99
CA ALA A 240 9.71 -10.58 16.07
C ALA A 240 9.05 -10.29 17.43
N GLN A 241 8.08 -9.39 17.46
CA GLN A 241 7.33 -8.99 18.65
C GLN A 241 6.42 -10.12 19.17
N MET A 242 5.75 -10.86 18.29
CA MET A 242 4.94 -12.02 18.69
C MET A 242 5.80 -13.12 19.33
N LEU A 243 6.93 -13.44 18.70
CA LEU A 243 7.90 -14.41 19.24
C LEU A 243 8.45 -13.95 20.59
N SER A 244 8.84 -12.68 20.76
CA SER A 244 9.39 -12.24 22.05
C SER A 244 8.34 -12.10 23.15
N ARG A 245 7.08 -11.79 22.81
CA ARG A 245 6.02 -11.52 23.80
C ARG A 245 5.31 -12.78 24.27
N ILE A 246 5.11 -13.76 23.38
CA ILE A 246 4.32 -14.96 23.68
C ILE A 246 4.91 -16.26 23.11
N ASP A 247 6.14 -16.24 22.60
CA ASP A 247 6.89 -17.43 22.12
C ASP A 247 6.16 -18.26 21.05
N ARG A 248 5.38 -17.59 20.20
CA ARG A 248 4.70 -18.23 19.07
C ARG A 248 4.32 -17.22 17.99
N LEU A 249 4.05 -17.74 16.79
CA LEU A 249 3.45 -16.97 15.70
C LEU A 249 1.93 -16.78 15.93
N PRO A 250 1.31 -15.75 15.33
CA PRO A 250 -0.13 -15.54 15.43
C PRO A 250 -0.92 -16.62 14.67
N ASP A 251 -2.08 -17.00 15.20
CA ASP A 251 -2.99 -17.93 14.52
C ASP A 251 -3.65 -17.30 13.27
N LEU A 252 -3.83 -15.97 13.30
CA LEU A 252 -4.51 -15.19 12.26
C LEU A 252 -3.96 -13.76 12.21
N LEU A 253 -3.60 -13.31 11.01
CA LEU A 253 -3.34 -11.91 10.68
C LEU A 253 -4.59 -11.29 10.05
N VAL A 254 -4.96 -10.09 10.49
CA VAL A 254 -6.12 -9.36 9.95
C VAL A 254 -5.69 -7.95 9.54
N ALA A 255 -6.02 -7.55 8.31
CA ALA A 255 -5.71 -6.22 7.80
C ALA A 255 -6.78 -5.70 6.84
N ALA A 256 -6.99 -4.39 6.84
CA ALA A 256 -7.92 -3.75 5.91
C ALA A 256 -7.31 -3.66 4.50
N ILE A 257 -8.10 -3.95 3.48
CA ILE A 257 -7.70 -3.90 2.07
C ILE A 257 -8.45 -2.75 1.38
N GLY A 258 -7.72 -1.66 1.15
CA GLY A 258 -8.02 -0.71 0.07
C GLY A 258 -7.24 -1.13 -1.17
N GLY A 259 -6.13 -0.44 -1.47
CA GLY A 259 -5.16 -0.93 -2.45
C GLY A 259 -4.11 -1.92 -1.89
N GLY A 260 -4.28 -2.42 -0.67
CA GLY A 260 -3.50 -3.54 -0.11
C GLY A 260 -2.15 -3.25 0.57
N SER A 261 -1.61 -2.02 0.60
CA SER A 261 -0.23 -1.77 1.10
C SER A 261 0.05 -2.15 2.56
N ASN A 262 -0.87 -1.84 3.50
CA ASN A 262 -0.72 -2.25 4.90
C ASN A 262 -0.85 -3.76 5.06
N ALA A 263 -1.81 -4.36 4.35
CA ALA A 263 -2.09 -5.78 4.43
C ALA A 263 -0.90 -6.58 3.92
N ILE A 264 -0.41 -6.27 2.72
CA ILE A 264 0.77 -6.97 2.18
C ILE A 264 2.01 -6.73 3.03
N GLY A 265 2.21 -5.53 3.58
CA GLY A 265 3.30 -5.25 4.51
C GLY A 265 3.26 -6.08 5.79
N LEU A 266 2.07 -6.33 6.33
CA LEU A 266 1.86 -7.18 7.50
C LEU A 266 2.07 -8.66 7.16
N VAL A 267 1.46 -9.15 6.09
CA VAL A 267 1.40 -10.60 5.81
C VAL A 267 2.63 -11.15 5.09
N HIS A 268 3.35 -10.32 4.33
CA HIS A 268 4.46 -10.78 3.49
C HIS A 268 5.52 -11.62 4.25
N PRO A 269 5.95 -11.22 5.47
CA PRO A 269 6.91 -12.02 6.25
C PRO A 269 6.39 -13.36 6.80
N PHE A 270 5.08 -13.64 6.66
CA PHE A 270 4.41 -14.85 7.14
C PHE A 270 3.91 -15.75 5.99
N LEU A 271 4.13 -15.40 4.73
CA LEU A 271 3.53 -16.11 3.58
C LEU A 271 3.94 -17.58 3.46
N ASP A 272 5.08 -17.97 4.03
CA ASP A 272 5.55 -19.36 4.03
C ASP A 272 5.27 -20.07 5.37
N ASP A 273 4.67 -19.39 6.35
CA ASP A 273 4.28 -19.97 7.64
C ASP A 273 2.87 -20.60 7.49
N ALA A 274 2.79 -21.87 7.10
CA ALA A 274 1.53 -22.56 6.72
C ALA A 274 0.41 -22.54 7.78
N ASP A 275 0.79 -22.42 9.06
CA ASP A 275 -0.17 -22.38 10.18
C ASP A 275 -0.72 -20.98 10.46
N VAL A 276 -0.14 -19.93 9.87
CA VAL A 276 -0.55 -18.53 10.07
C VAL A 276 -1.62 -18.17 9.03
N LYS A 277 -2.88 -18.06 9.48
CA LYS A 277 -3.98 -17.66 8.60
C LYS A 277 -3.91 -16.17 8.30
N MET A 278 -4.47 -15.76 7.16
CA MET A 278 -4.50 -14.36 6.72
C MET A 278 -5.91 -13.98 6.29
N LEU A 279 -6.44 -12.89 6.84
CA LEU A 279 -7.75 -12.35 6.52
C LEU A 279 -7.64 -10.90 6.07
N GLY A 280 -7.94 -10.67 4.80
CA GLY A 280 -8.15 -9.34 4.24
C GLY A 280 -9.59 -8.86 4.44
N VAL A 281 -9.76 -7.61 4.87
CA VAL A 281 -11.09 -7.02 5.08
C VAL A 281 -11.30 -5.84 4.14
N GLU A 282 -12.22 -5.98 3.19
CA GLU A 282 -12.59 -4.91 2.26
C GLU A 282 -13.82 -4.11 2.72
N ALA A 283 -14.00 -2.90 2.17
CA ALA A 283 -15.11 -2.03 2.53
C ALA A 283 -16.41 -2.46 1.80
N ALA A 284 -17.29 -3.19 2.49
CA ALA A 284 -18.59 -3.61 1.98
C ALA A 284 -19.62 -2.46 1.82
N GLY A 285 -19.30 -1.24 2.27
CA GLY A 285 -20.16 -0.07 2.14
C GLY A 285 -21.59 -0.32 2.63
N ARG A 286 -22.58 -0.20 1.74
CA ARG A 286 -24.01 -0.43 2.02
C ARG A 286 -24.49 -1.86 1.71
N GLY A 287 -23.59 -2.75 1.33
CA GLY A 287 -23.87 -4.12 0.87
C GLY A 287 -23.15 -4.44 -0.44
N LEU A 288 -22.77 -5.70 -0.64
CA LEU A 288 -22.11 -6.17 -1.88
C LEU A 288 -23.05 -6.16 -3.10
N ASP A 289 -24.35 -6.07 -2.87
CA ASP A 289 -25.40 -5.91 -3.88
C ASP A 289 -25.70 -4.42 -4.18
N LYS A 290 -24.98 -3.49 -3.53
CA LYS A 290 -25.25 -2.04 -3.57
C LYS A 290 -23.94 -1.24 -3.78
N GLU A 291 -23.73 -0.21 -2.96
CA GLU A 291 -22.55 0.67 -3.02
C GLU A 291 -21.46 0.13 -2.09
N HIS A 292 -20.39 -0.43 -2.65
CA HIS A 292 -19.24 -0.96 -1.91
C HIS A 292 -17.92 -0.66 -2.63
N ALA A 293 -16.80 -0.93 -1.96
CA ALA A 293 -15.45 -0.86 -2.49
C ALA A 293 -14.68 -2.18 -2.20
N ALA A 294 -15.41 -3.29 -2.32
CA ALA A 294 -14.90 -4.65 -2.09
C ALA A 294 -14.60 -5.34 -3.44
N SER A 295 -13.47 -4.96 -4.04
CA SER A 295 -13.10 -5.39 -5.40
C SER A 295 -12.74 -6.87 -5.48
N LEU A 296 -12.12 -7.45 -4.44
CA LEU A 296 -11.81 -8.88 -4.41
C LEU A 296 -13.07 -9.72 -4.17
N ALA A 297 -13.99 -9.25 -3.32
CA ALA A 297 -15.21 -9.99 -2.98
C ALA A 297 -16.33 -9.87 -4.02
N GLY A 298 -16.45 -8.73 -4.71
CA GLY A 298 -17.57 -8.45 -5.63
C GLY A 298 -17.15 -8.01 -7.03
N GLY A 299 -15.85 -7.96 -7.33
CA GLY A 299 -15.34 -7.56 -8.64
C GLY A 299 -14.91 -8.72 -9.51
N ALA A 300 -14.34 -8.39 -10.66
CA ALA A 300 -13.77 -9.34 -11.62
C ALA A 300 -12.37 -8.86 -12.07
N PRO A 301 -11.53 -9.76 -12.60
CA PRO A 301 -10.24 -9.37 -13.17
C PRO A 301 -10.40 -8.36 -14.31
N GLY A 302 -9.58 -7.31 -14.28
CA GLY A 302 -9.51 -6.28 -15.31
C GLY A 302 -8.17 -5.55 -15.26
N ILE A 303 -7.96 -4.61 -16.18
CA ILE A 303 -6.75 -3.80 -16.26
C ILE A 303 -7.12 -2.36 -15.92
N LEU A 304 -6.52 -1.83 -14.86
CA LEU A 304 -6.74 -0.45 -14.44
C LEU A 304 -5.44 0.12 -13.88
N HIS A 305 -5.14 1.35 -14.26
CA HIS A 305 -3.98 2.10 -13.75
C HIS A 305 -2.63 1.34 -13.85
N GLY A 306 -2.39 0.65 -14.96
CA GLY A 306 -1.07 0.05 -15.22
C GLY A 306 -0.90 -1.39 -14.75
N ASN A 307 -1.86 -2.00 -14.07
CA ASN A 307 -1.80 -3.41 -13.69
C ASN A 307 -3.10 -4.18 -13.94
N LYS A 308 -2.96 -5.50 -14.11
CA LYS A 308 -4.08 -6.43 -14.06
C LYS A 308 -4.39 -6.78 -12.61
N THR A 309 -5.62 -6.55 -12.18
CA THR A 309 -6.10 -6.72 -10.80
C THR A 309 -7.60 -7.01 -10.77
N TYR A 310 -8.15 -7.33 -9.60
CA TYR A 310 -9.60 -7.28 -9.40
C TYR A 310 -10.07 -5.84 -9.28
N LEU A 311 -11.21 -5.55 -9.91
CA LEU A 311 -11.85 -4.25 -9.88
C LEU A 311 -13.38 -4.41 -10.00
N LEU A 312 -14.10 -3.41 -9.50
CA LEU A 312 -15.54 -3.29 -9.72
C LEU A 312 -15.73 -2.65 -11.08
N GLN A 313 -16.37 -3.36 -12.00
CA GLN A 313 -16.67 -2.93 -13.37
C GLN A 313 -18.06 -3.40 -13.77
N ASP A 314 -18.68 -2.65 -14.67
CA ASP A 314 -19.89 -3.08 -15.36
C ASP A 314 -19.58 -4.05 -16.52
N GLU A 315 -20.61 -4.44 -17.28
CA GLU A 315 -20.49 -5.37 -18.41
C GLU A 315 -19.63 -4.81 -19.56
N ASP A 316 -19.47 -3.48 -19.62
CA ASP A 316 -18.67 -2.78 -20.63
C ASP A 316 -17.22 -2.51 -20.16
N GLY A 317 -16.90 -2.84 -18.89
CA GLY A 317 -15.56 -2.72 -18.31
C GLY A 317 -15.21 -1.35 -17.71
N GLN A 318 -16.20 -0.52 -17.32
CA GLN A 318 -15.97 0.85 -16.77
C GLN A 318 -15.78 0.93 -15.24
#